data_AF-A0A2M8NEB3-F1
#
_entry.id   AF-A0A2M8NEB3-F1
#
_cell.length_a   1.000
_cell.length_b   1.000
_cell.length_c   1.000
_cell.angle_alpha   90.00
_cell.angle_beta   90.00
_cell.angle_gamma   90.00
#
_symmetry.space_group_name_H-M   'P 1'
#
loop_
_entity.id
_entity.type
_entity.pdbx_description
1 polymer ?
#
loop_
_entity_poly.entity_id
_entity_poly.type
_entity_poly.pdbx_seq_one_letter_code
_entity_poly.pdbx_strand_id
1 'polypeptide(L)'
;MVIGFAEAALKTRLKIPLLYGADCVHGHNNVRGAVIFPHQIGLGAARDPLLVEQIGAATAREMLATGVHWNFAPCLAVPQDFRWGRTYEGFGADPGVVG
;
A
#
# COMPACT_ATOMS: atom_id res chain seq x y z
N MET A 1 16.01 10.21 0.89
CA MET A 1 16.61 8.91 1.28
C MET A 1 16.59 7.92 0.11
N VAL A 2 15.42 7.52 -0.40
CA VAL A 2 15.29 6.50 -1.46
C VAL A 2 16.07 6.86 -2.74
N ILE A 3 15.98 8.12 -3.20
CA ILE A 3 16.71 8.60 -4.38
C ILE A 3 18.23 8.37 -4.27
N GLY A 4 18.82 8.60 -3.09
CA GLY A 4 20.25 8.40 -2.88
C GLY A 4 20.66 6.92 -3.02
N PHE A 5 19.82 5.98 -2.58
CA PHE A 5 20.06 4.55 -2.80
C PHE A 5 19.91 4.16 -4.27
N ALA A 6 18.92 4.73 -4.97
CA ALA A 6 18.75 4.51 -6.41
C ALA A 6 19.97 5.01 -7.21
N GLU A 7 20.45 6.22 -6.90
CA GLU A 7 21.68 6.77 -7.50
C GLU A 7 22.91 5.91 -7.19
N ALA A 8 23.03 5.38 -5.97
CA ALA A 8 24.12 4.47 -5.62
C ALA A 8 24.10 3.18 -6.43
N ALA A 9 22.91 2.58 -6.65
CA ALA A 9 22.76 1.38 -7.48
C ALA A 9 23.21 1.62 -8.93
N LEU A 10 22.93 2.80 -9.48
CA LEU A 10 23.34 3.19 -10.84
C LEU A 10 24.85 3.44 -11.00
N LYS A 11 25.62 3.48 -9.91
CA LYS A 11 27.09 3.57 -9.95
C LYS A 11 27.76 2.20 -10.10
N THR A 12 27.02 1.10 -9.99
CA THR A 12 27.56 -0.25 -10.21
C THR A 12 27.93 -0.48 -11.69
N ARG A 13 28.79 -1.47 -11.97
CA ARG A 13 29.23 -1.81 -13.34
C ARG A 13 28.07 -1.99 -14.32
N LEU A 14 26.98 -2.63 -13.87
CA LEU A 14 25.82 -2.96 -14.69
C LEU A 14 24.68 -1.94 -14.61
N LYS A 15 24.72 -1.02 -13.66
CA LYS A 15 23.71 0.04 -13.48
C LYS A 15 22.27 -0.49 -13.38
N ILE A 16 22.08 -1.64 -12.74
CA ILE A 16 20.75 -2.20 -12.51
C ILE A 16 20.03 -1.31 -11.48
N PRO A 17 18.83 -0.77 -11.78
CA PRO A 17 18.12 0.12 -10.88
C PRO A 17 17.62 -0.62 -9.64
N LEU A 18 17.63 0.09 -8.50
CA LEU A 18 17.04 -0.41 -7.27
C LEU A 18 15.51 -0.31 -7.33
N LEU A 19 14.82 -1.40 -6.98
CA LEU A 19 13.38 -1.36 -6.65
C LEU A 19 13.24 -1.19 -5.13
N TYR A 20 12.57 -0.12 -4.70
CA TYR A 20 12.34 0.16 -3.28
C TYR A 20 10.86 -0.08 -2.94
N GLY A 21 10.62 -0.96 -1.97
CA GLY A 21 9.29 -1.30 -1.47
C GLY A 21 9.00 -0.69 -0.10
N ALA A 22 7.73 -0.38 0.16
CA ALA A 22 7.27 0.08 1.47
C ALA A 22 5.81 -0.35 1.73
N ASP A 23 5.44 -0.42 3.01
CA ASP A 23 4.05 -0.57 3.45
C ASP A 23 3.31 0.77 3.30
N CYS A 24 2.58 0.92 2.19
CA CYS A 24 1.69 2.04 1.92
C CYS A 24 0.24 1.51 1.90
N VAL A 25 -0.15 0.82 2.97
CA VAL A 25 -1.31 -0.08 3.02
C VAL A 25 -2.66 0.63 3.25
N HIS A 26 -2.62 1.92 3.55
CA HIS A 26 -3.80 2.78 3.69
C HIS A 26 -3.44 4.25 3.39
N GLY A 27 -2.74 4.46 2.28
CA GLY A 27 -2.02 5.71 1.95
C GLY A 27 -0.52 5.55 2.16
N HIS A 28 0.27 6.60 1.92
CA HIS A 28 1.73 6.55 2.15
C HIS A 28 2.06 6.72 3.65
N ASN A 29 1.56 5.80 4.46
CA ASN A 29 1.33 5.96 5.90
C ASN A 29 2.59 6.13 6.76
N ASN A 30 3.78 5.88 6.23
CA ASN A 30 5.05 6.12 6.93
C ASN A 30 5.58 7.55 6.73
N VAL A 31 4.98 8.35 5.84
CA VAL A 31 5.46 9.69 5.50
C VAL A 31 4.62 10.75 6.17
N ARG A 32 5.28 11.62 6.93
CA ARG A 32 4.62 12.74 7.60
C ARG A 32 3.98 13.68 6.58
N GLY A 33 2.68 13.93 6.73
CA GLY A 33 1.90 14.80 5.85
C GLY A 33 1.29 14.10 4.64
N ALA A 34 1.52 12.79 4.47
CA ALA A 34 0.78 11.97 3.52
C ALA A 34 -0.69 11.83 3.93
N VAL A 35 -1.56 11.59 2.94
CA VAL A 35 -2.96 11.28 3.22
C VAL A 35 -3.06 9.88 3.83
N ILE A 36 -3.86 9.78 4.89
CA ILE A 36 -4.16 8.52 5.56
C ILE A 36 -5.61 8.15 5.26
N PHE A 37 -5.80 7.07 4.50
CA PHE A 37 -7.10 6.53 4.16
C PHE A 37 -7.61 5.58 5.27
N PRO A 38 -8.92 5.27 5.31
CA PRO A 38 -9.43 4.20 6.14
C PRO A 38 -8.71 2.87 5.85
N HIS A 39 -8.50 2.06 6.89
CA HIS A 39 -8.03 0.69 6.70
C HIS A 39 -9.06 -0.16 5.95
N GLN A 40 -8.58 -1.26 5.38
CA GLN A 40 -9.32 -2.09 4.41
C GLN A 40 -10.66 -2.59 4.95
N ILE A 41 -10.80 -2.91 6.24
CA ILE A 41 -12.09 -3.29 6.83
C ILE A 41 -13.18 -2.22 6.66
N GLY A 42 -12.79 -0.94 6.78
CA GLY A 42 -13.70 0.19 6.55
C GLY A 42 -14.02 0.39 5.07
N LEU A 43 -13.04 0.15 4.19
CA LEU A 43 -13.24 0.21 2.74
C LEU A 43 -14.16 -0.93 2.25
N GLY A 44 -14.02 -2.13 2.79
CA GLY A 44 -14.91 -3.24 2.49
C GLY A 44 -16.34 -3.02 2.96
N ALA A 45 -16.53 -2.28 4.06
CA ALA A 45 -17.85 -1.85 4.52
C ALA A 45 -18.53 -0.85 3.55
N ALA A 46 -17.75 -0.08 2.77
CA ALA A 46 -18.28 0.86 1.79
C ALA A 46 -18.85 0.18 0.53
N ARG A 47 -18.45 -1.08 0.25
CA ARG A 47 -18.90 -1.86 -0.93
C ARG A 47 -18.69 -1.14 -2.28
N ASP A 48 -17.63 -0.33 -2.36
CA ASP A 48 -17.33 0.50 -3.53
C ASP A 48 -15.91 0.20 -4.07
N PRO A 49 -15.77 -0.71 -5.05
CA PRO A 49 -14.47 -1.04 -5.62
C PRO A 49 -13.85 0.10 -6.41
N LEU A 50 -14.66 1.00 -7.01
CA LEU A 50 -14.16 2.16 -7.74
C LEU A 50 -13.52 3.18 -6.79
N LEU A 51 -14.08 3.36 -5.59
CA LEU A 51 -13.46 4.15 -4.53
C LEU A 51 -12.11 3.55 -4.12
N VAL A 52 -12.02 2.23 -3.95
CA VAL A 52 -10.75 1.57 -3.59
C VAL A 52 -9.69 1.74 -4.70
N GLU A 53 -10.09 1.64 -5.97
CA GLU A 53 -9.21 1.91 -7.11
C GLU A 53 -8.68 3.35 -7.10
N GLN A 54 -9.56 4.33 -6.86
CA GLN A 54 -9.18 5.75 -6.76
C GLN A 54 -8.21 6.00 -5.60
N ILE A 55 -8.42 5.33 -4.45
CA ILE A 55 -7.51 5.36 -3.31
C ILE A 55 -6.14 4.77 -3.68
N GLY A 56 -6.12 3.65 -4.42
CA GLY A 56 -4.89 3.06 -4.94
C GLY A 56 -4.11 4.02 -5.84
N ALA A 57 -4.81 4.69 -6.77
CA ALA A 57 -4.21 5.68 -7.66
C ALA A 57 -3.71 6.95 -6.93
N ALA A 58 -4.40 7.38 -5.87
CA ALA A 58 -3.93 8.47 -5.01
C ALA A 58 -2.67 8.05 -4.22
N THR A 59 -2.71 6.87 -3.60
CA THR A 59 -1.57 6.30 -2.85
C THR A 59 -0.33 6.17 -3.73
N ALA A 60 -0.48 5.67 -4.95
CA ALA A 60 0.63 5.54 -5.90
C ALA A 60 1.27 6.89 -6.24
N ARG A 61 0.47 7.95 -6.42
CA ARG A 61 0.99 9.31 -6.67
C ARG A 61 1.81 9.83 -5.50
N GLU A 62 1.35 9.62 -4.26
CA GLU A 62 2.09 10.03 -3.06
C GLU A 62 3.38 9.21 -2.86
N MET A 63 3.35 7.91 -3.16
CA MET A 63 4.55 7.06 -3.12
C MET A 63 5.64 7.57 -4.07
N LEU A 64 5.26 7.84 -5.33
CA LEU A 64 6.17 8.32 -6.36
C LEU A 64 6.81 9.66 -5.98
N ALA A 65 6.08 10.53 -5.27
CA ALA A 65 6.62 11.80 -4.75
C ALA A 65 7.80 11.62 -3.78
N THR A 66 7.98 10.41 -3.22
CA THR A 66 9.07 10.07 -2.29
C THR A 66 10.11 9.10 -2.87
N GLY A 67 9.91 8.67 -4.12
CA GLY A 67 10.78 7.72 -4.82
C GLY A 67 10.53 6.24 -4.49
N VAL A 68 9.42 5.91 -3.82
CA VAL A 68 8.99 4.51 -3.59
C VAL A 68 8.20 4.02 -4.81
N HIS A 69 8.51 2.83 -5.31
CA HIS A 69 7.95 2.30 -6.56
C HIS A 69 7.15 1.00 -6.37
N TRP A 70 7.22 0.40 -5.18
CA TRP A 70 6.52 -0.84 -4.89
C TRP A 70 5.78 -0.73 -3.55
N ASN A 71 4.48 -1.01 -3.56
CA ASN A 71 3.64 -1.05 -2.37
C ASN A 71 3.47 -2.50 -1.90
N PHE A 72 3.55 -2.76 -0.60
CA PHE A 72 3.21 -4.05 0.00
C PHE A 72 1.70 -4.17 0.29
N ALA A 73 0.88 -3.84 -0.71
CA ALA A 73 -0.58 -3.81 -0.65
C ALA A 73 -1.18 -4.33 -1.98
N PRO A 74 -2.44 -4.79 -2.00
CA PRO A 74 -3.40 -4.89 -0.89
C PRO A 74 -3.17 -6.12 0.02
N CYS A 75 -3.79 -6.12 1.21
CA CYS A 75 -3.84 -7.29 2.08
C CYS A 75 -5.15 -8.04 1.83
N LEU A 76 -5.13 -9.04 0.94
CA LEU A 76 -6.31 -9.82 0.58
C LEU A 76 -6.64 -10.93 1.60
N ALA A 77 -6.25 -10.74 2.86
CA ALA A 77 -6.64 -11.66 3.92
C ALA A 77 -8.16 -11.62 4.13
N VAL A 78 -8.76 -12.76 4.42
CA VAL A 78 -10.18 -12.92 4.75
C VAL A 78 -10.29 -13.32 6.22
N PRO A 79 -10.30 -12.36 7.18
CA PRO A 79 -10.21 -12.68 8.60
C PRO A 79 -11.41 -13.52 9.07
N GLN A 80 -11.14 -14.72 9.59
CA GLN A 80 -12.17 -15.60 10.16
C GLN A 80 -12.21 -15.56 11.69
N ASP A 81 -11.11 -15.17 12.33
CA ASP A 81 -11.00 -14.95 13.76
C ASP A 81 -10.64 -13.49 14.04
N PHE A 82 -11.58 -12.75 14.63
CA PHE A 82 -11.44 -11.31 14.86
C PHE A 82 -10.50 -10.96 16.02
N ARG A 83 -9.99 -11.96 16.74
CA ARG A 83 -8.90 -11.76 17.70
C ARG A 83 -7.56 -11.55 17.01
N TRP A 84 -7.47 -11.84 15.71
CA TRP A 84 -6.26 -11.60 14.94
C TRP A 84 -5.94 -10.10 14.90
N GLY A 85 -4.74 -9.73 15.35
CA GLY A 85 -4.33 -8.32 15.42
C GLY A 85 -4.28 -7.57 14.08
N ARG A 86 -4.49 -8.26 12.95
CA ARG A 86 -4.54 -7.67 11.60
C ARG A 86 -5.91 -7.78 10.94
N THR A 87 -6.97 -8.09 11.70
CA THR A 87 -8.34 -8.15 11.17
C THR A 87 -8.74 -6.88 10.43
N TYR A 88 -8.26 -5.71 10.87
CA TYR A 88 -8.55 -4.43 10.23
C TYR A 88 -7.91 -4.27 8.83
N GLU A 89 -6.89 -5.07 8.51
CA GLU A 89 -6.20 -5.04 7.22
C GLU A 89 -6.88 -5.89 6.14
N GLY A 90 -7.82 -6.78 6.51
CA GLY A 90 -8.66 -7.47 5.52
C GLY A 90 -9.89 -6.64 5.17
N PHE A 91 -10.39 -6.74 3.94
CA PHE A 91 -11.61 -6.03 3.52
C PHE A 91 -12.89 -6.59 4.15
N GLY A 92 -12.88 -7.85 4.62
CA GLY A 92 -14.01 -8.45 5.30
C GLY A 92 -13.82 -9.95 5.53
N ALA A 93 -14.71 -10.54 6.32
CA ALA A 93 -14.72 -11.99 6.59
C ALA A 93 -15.37 -12.81 5.47
N ASP A 94 -16.11 -12.15 4.58
CA ASP A 94 -16.76 -12.76 3.43
C ASP A 94 -15.85 -12.64 2.19
N PRO A 95 -15.43 -13.76 1.57
CA PRO A 95 -14.60 -13.76 0.36
C PRO A 95 -15.19 -12.95 -0.80
N GLY A 96 -16.52 -12.85 -0.91
CA GLY A 96 -17.19 -12.09 -1.98
C GLY A 96 -17.01 -10.57 -1.87
N VAL A 97 -16.43 -10.10 -0.77
CA VAL A 97 -16.04 -8.69 -0.55
C VAL A 97 -14.63 -8.41 -1.03
N VAL A 98 -13.78 -9.45 -1.02
CA VAL A 98 -12.34 -9.34 -1.21
C VAL A 98 -11.94 -9.57 -2.67
N GLY A 99 -12.67 -10.46 -3.37
CA GLY A 99 -12.38 -10.89 -4.74
C GLY A 99 -13.42 -10.47 -5.77
#